data_AF-A0A5N5SRN3-F1
#
_entry.id   AF-A0A5N5SRN3-F1
#
_cell.length_a   1.000
_cell.length_b   1.000
_cell.length_c   1.000
_cell.angle_alpha   90.00
_cell.angle_beta   90.00
_cell.angle_gamma   90.00
#
_symmetry.space_group_name_H-M   'P 1'
#
loop_
_entity.id
_entity.type
_entity.pdbx_description
1 polymer ?
#
loop_
_entity_poly.entity_id
_entity_poly.type
_entity_poly.pdbx_seq_one_letter_code
_entity_poly.pdbx_strand_id
1 'polypeptide(L)'
;MPSDINHLSIGGDFIVTEAVYNFGAGERTLCEYFWRGVGGHLRIVETGAGGVTWGISSDSHVYTYTGASGGGIYKGNACDPDIYLMSDIKNFHVWENQRWNPLTGFTYRGLPTDRKTWSDQSGRYEISKASTKLPSRHWQWMTVFRLGTWVVDHHTPNGVDKDGWQYATDFPMSYHSHRYVTDLVRRRRWVRRCRISTSGPWKQMEKVALISVSISPQYTEDGTVPVWGISVSHEVVMREGVTLQCPRGNRWCLIPSETPMNFICASIEGGIWAVSVNGQAHVRIGVSRSNPKGYDWVNVDAPNVPLKQIGAGNWKVWAIDRDGALYYRVNVQPLFPEGTDWQLVTDGVESISVGTDGSLTAVLHSYSQGIGESLGVIARRKGVSQENPGGTGWDICSGTRWTHVSARNPIL
;
A
#
# COMPACT_ATOMS: atom_id res chain seq x y z
N MET A 1 16.66 11.56 -25.05
CA MET A 1 16.37 10.90 -23.75
C MET A 1 17.57 10.08 -23.31
N PRO A 2 17.76 9.79 -22.01
CA PRO A 2 18.72 8.78 -21.54
C PRO A 2 18.48 7.38 -22.12
N SER A 3 17.29 7.13 -22.71
CA SER A 3 16.97 5.95 -23.53
C SER A 3 17.62 5.95 -24.92
N ASP A 4 18.35 7.01 -25.30
CA ASP A 4 18.93 7.16 -26.64
C ASP A 4 20.42 6.80 -26.70
N ILE A 5 21.04 6.42 -25.58
CA ILE A 5 22.38 5.82 -25.58
C ILE A 5 22.21 4.34 -25.90
N ASN A 6 22.33 4.00 -27.17
CA ASN A 6 22.18 2.65 -27.70
C ASN A 6 23.53 2.00 -28.07
N HIS A 7 24.63 2.74 -28.00
CA HIS A 7 25.92 2.27 -28.47
C HIS A 7 27.08 2.77 -27.61
N LEU A 8 27.94 1.83 -27.21
CA LEU A 8 29.26 2.08 -26.62
C LEU A 8 30.28 1.49 -27.59
N SER A 9 31.16 2.33 -28.16
CA SER A 9 32.25 1.88 -29.03
C SER A 9 33.57 2.08 -28.31
N ILE A 10 34.40 1.04 -28.30
CA ILE A 10 35.72 1.01 -27.68
C ILE A 10 36.67 0.42 -28.73
N GLY A 11 37.76 1.11 -29.11
CA GLY A 11 38.68 0.67 -30.18
C GLY A 11 40.16 0.71 -29.78
N GLY A 12 40.83 -0.44 -29.83
CA GLY A 12 42.20 -0.66 -29.33
C GLY A 12 42.35 -2.02 -28.63
N ASP A 13 43.51 -2.29 -28.03
CA ASP A 13 43.79 -3.53 -27.30
C ASP A 13 43.42 -3.39 -25.81
N PHE A 14 42.21 -3.80 -25.46
CA PHE A 14 41.72 -3.79 -24.09
C PHE A 14 40.82 -4.98 -23.79
N ILE A 15 40.79 -5.35 -22.51
CA ILE A 15 39.83 -6.33 -21.97
C ILE A 15 38.82 -5.54 -21.15
N VAL A 16 37.58 -5.48 -21.64
CA VAL A 16 36.46 -4.87 -20.91
C VAL A 16 35.94 -5.89 -19.90
N THR A 17 36.14 -5.62 -18.62
CA THR A 17 35.68 -6.51 -17.53
C THR A 17 34.27 -6.16 -17.04
N GLU A 18 33.90 -4.88 -17.08
CA GLU A 18 32.59 -4.38 -16.69
C GLU A 18 32.30 -3.02 -17.37
N ALA A 19 31.05 -2.78 -17.76
CA ALA A 19 30.59 -1.48 -18.24
C ALA A 19 29.31 -1.10 -17.49
N VAL A 20 29.42 -0.11 -16.59
CA VAL A 20 28.31 0.33 -15.74
C VAL A 20 27.80 1.68 -16.23
N TYR A 21 26.56 1.70 -16.73
CA TYR A 21 25.88 2.95 -17.06
C TYR A 21 25.22 3.55 -15.82
N ASN A 22 25.96 4.40 -15.10
CA ASN A 22 25.46 5.09 -13.92
C ASN A 22 24.75 6.40 -14.30
N PHE A 23 23.46 6.32 -14.65
CA PHE A 23 22.65 7.52 -14.76
C PHE A 23 22.31 8.08 -13.37
N GLY A 24 23.14 9.00 -12.88
CA GLY A 24 22.78 9.94 -11.80
C GLY A 24 22.39 9.31 -10.46
N ALA A 25 22.83 8.10 -10.15
CA ALA A 25 22.52 7.41 -8.89
C ALA A 25 23.09 8.09 -7.63
N GLY A 26 23.87 9.18 -7.77
CA GLY A 26 24.58 9.81 -6.65
C GLY A 26 23.97 11.09 -6.07
N GLU A 27 23.33 11.97 -6.84
CA GLU A 27 23.13 13.36 -6.36
C GLU A 27 21.83 14.05 -6.78
N ARG A 28 20.97 13.42 -7.59
CA ARG A 28 19.73 14.09 -8.00
C ARG A 28 18.71 14.11 -6.87
N THR A 29 18.16 15.29 -6.60
CA THR A 29 16.97 15.42 -5.76
C THR A 29 15.76 14.84 -6.49
N LEU A 30 14.79 14.29 -5.75
CA LEU A 30 13.57 13.70 -6.36
C LEU A 30 12.83 14.68 -7.31
N CYS A 31 13.00 15.99 -7.09
CA CYS A 31 12.42 17.05 -7.91
C CYS A 31 13.02 17.17 -9.32
N GLU A 32 14.19 16.58 -9.57
CA GLU A 32 14.88 16.62 -10.87
C GLU A 32 14.46 15.49 -11.81
N TYR A 33 13.63 14.55 -11.35
CA TYR A 33 13.12 13.47 -12.17
C TYR A 33 12.00 13.96 -13.09
N PHE A 34 11.98 13.44 -14.31
CA PHE A 34 10.89 13.69 -15.26
C PHE A 34 9.67 12.85 -14.89
N TRP A 35 8.54 13.51 -14.66
CA TRP A 35 7.27 12.86 -14.36
C TRP A 35 6.43 12.71 -15.62
N ARG A 36 6.07 11.46 -15.94
CA ARG A 36 5.12 11.15 -17.02
C ARG A 36 3.79 10.73 -16.42
N GLY A 37 2.73 11.49 -16.72
CA GLY A 37 1.37 11.09 -16.39
C GLY A 37 0.93 9.87 -17.20
N VAL A 38 0.42 8.84 -16.52
CA VAL A 38 -0.22 7.68 -17.13
C VAL A 38 -1.69 7.70 -16.76
N GLY A 39 -2.58 7.60 -17.74
CA GLY A 39 -4.01 7.59 -17.51
C GLY A 39 -4.46 6.36 -16.71
N GLY A 40 -5.57 6.49 -15.99
CA GLY A 40 -6.13 5.43 -15.17
C GLY A 40 -6.39 5.91 -13.74
N HIS A 41 -6.97 5.03 -12.93
CA HIS A 41 -7.13 5.25 -11.50
C HIS A 41 -6.83 3.95 -10.76
N LEU A 42 -5.76 3.96 -9.98
CA LEU A 42 -5.26 2.81 -9.23
C LEU A 42 -4.87 3.28 -7.84
N ARG A 43 -5.18 2.47 -6.84
CA ARG A 43 -4.81 2.70 -5.44
C ARG A 43 -3.36 2.31 -5.16
N ILE A 44 -2.92 1.19 -5.75
CA ILE A 44 -1.55 0.68 -5.66
C ILE A 44 -1.03 0.48 -7.08
N VAL A 45 0.24 0.83 -7.30
CA VAL A 45 1.01 0.49 -8.51
C VAL A 45 2.37 0.00 -8.06
N GLU A 46 2.77 -1.18 -8.54
CA GLU A 46 4.07 -1.78 -8.25
C GLU A 46 4.75 -2.20 -9.55
N THR A 47 6.07 -2.03 -9.58
CA THR A 47 6.93 -2.39 -10.73
C THR A 47 8.08 -3.26 -10.24
N GLY A 48 8.43 -4.28 -11.02
CA GLY A 48 9.58 -5.14 -10.74
C GLY A 48 10.46 -5.38 -11.95
N ALA A 49 11.10 -6.55 -12.01
CA ALA A 49 12.09 -6.91 -13.01
C ALA A 49 11.59 -6.66 -14.45
N GLY A 50 12.46 -6.06 -15.27
CA GLY A 50 12.18 -5.69 -16.67
C GLY A 50 11.00 -4.74 -16.88
N GLY A 51 10.56 -4.01 -15.84
CA GLY A 51 9.46 -3.05 -15.97
C GLY A 51 8.06 -3.67 -15.94
N VAL A 52 7.93 -4.96 -15.61
CA VAL A 52 6.63 -5.58 -15.36
C VAL A 52 5.92 -4.78 -14.27
N THR A 53 4.76 -4.22 -14.60
CA THR A 53 4.04 -3.27 -13.74
C THR A 53 2.59 -3.67 -13.60
N TRP A 54 2.14 -3.78 -12.35
CA TRP A 54 0.78 -4.16 -11.99
C TRP A 54 0.18 -3.09 -11.09
N GLY A 55 -1.14 -3.02 -11.07
CA GLY A 55 -1.87 -2.12 -10.19
C GLY A 55 -3.11 -2.75 -9.61
N ILE A 56 -3.57 -2.17 -8.50
CA ILE A 56 -4.82 -2.54 -7.84
C ILE A 56 -5.69 -1.30 -7.71
N SER A 57 -6.97 -1.42 -8.08
CA SER A 57 -7.97 -0.38 -7.86
C SER A 57 -8.43 -0.30 -6.38
N SER A 58 -9.28 0.66 -6.05
CA SER A 58 -9.87 0.80 -4.72
C SER A 58 -10.84 -0.33 -4.39
N ASP A 59 -11.50 -0.91 -5.40
CA ASP A 59 -12.37 -2.08 -5.29
C ASP A 59 -11.66 -3.43 -5.48
N SER A 60 -10.33 -3.44 -5.35
CA SER A 60 -9.48 -4.65 -5.33
C SER A 60 -9.36 -5.41 -6.66
N HIS A 61 -9.76 -4.83 -7.79
CA HIS A 61 -9.46 -5.39 -9.11
C HIS A 61 -7.99 -5.19 -9.47
N VAL A 62 -7.42 -6.20 -10.13
CA VAL A 62 -6.01 -6.22 -10.54
C VAL A 62 -5.89 -5.84 -12.01
N TYR A 63 -4.88 -5.05 -12.33
CA TYR A 63 -4.58 -4.57 -13.68
C TYR A 63 -3.10 -4.80 -14.00
N THR A 64 -2.81 -5.10 -15.27
CA THR A 64 -1.44 -5.11 -15.81
C THR A 64 -1.23 -3.94 -16.75
N TYR A 65 -0.08 -3.28 -16.63
CA TYR A 65 0.32 -2.22 -17.55
C TYR A 65 0.70 -2.80 -18.92
N THR A 66 0.26 -2.17 -19.99
CA THR A 66 0.54 -2.63 -21.37
C THR A 66 1.81 -2.05 -21.98
N GLY A 67 2.45 -1.06 -21.33
CA GLY A 67 3.58 -0.33 -21.91
C GLY A 67 3.17 0.91 -22.72
N ALA A 68 1.90 0.98 -23.14
CA ALA A 68 1.35 2.12 -23.87
C ALA A 68 1.21 3.36 -22.97
N SER A 69 0.97 4.51 -23.58
CA SER A 69 0.82 5.77 -22.86
C SER A 69 -0.41 6.53 -23.28
N GLY A 70 -0.99 7.30 -22.36
CA GLY A 70 -2.19 8.08 -22.61
C GLY A 70 -3.33 7.62 -21.71
N GLY A 71 -4.55 7.82 -22.20
CA GLY A 71 -5.77 7.71 -21.39
C GLY A 71 -5.93 8.87 -20.41
N GLY A 72 -6.87 8.72 -19.49
CA GLY A 72 -7.18 9.70 -18.47
C GLY A 72 -8.68 9.83 -18.23
N ILE A 73 -9.04 10.88 -17.50
CA ILE A 73 -10.43 11.12 -17.08
C ILE A 73 -11.29 11.65 -18.25
N TYR A 74 -10.66 12.31 -19.21
CA TYR A 74 -11.31 12.75 -20.44
C TYR A 74 -11.22 11.62 -21.46
N LYS A 75 -12.33 11.37 -22.19
CA LYS A 75 -12.32 10.50 -23.36
C LYS A 75 -11.41 11.13 -24.42
N GLY A 76 -10.11 10.84 -24.38
CA GLY A 76 -9.24 11.00 -25.54
C GLY A 76 -9.69 10.05 -26.64
N ASN A 77 -9.45 10.40 -27.91
CA ASN A 77 -9.84 9.62 -29.08
C ASN A 77 -9.67 8.11 -28.83
N ALA A 78 -10.79 7.38 -28.87
CA ALA A 78 -10.89 5.95 -28.56
C ALA A 78 -10.28 5.05 -29.65
N CYS A 79 -9.21 5.49 -30.31
CA CYS A 79 -8.60 4.81 -31.44
C CYS A 79 -7.27 4.12 -31.12
N ASP A 80 -6.75 4.27 -29.90
CA ASP A 80 -5.56 3.52 -29.48
C ASP A 80 -6.00 2.15 -28.93
N PRO A 81 -5.60 1.03 -29.57
CA PRO A 81 -6.02 -0.32 -29.16
C PRO A 81 -5.53 -0.70 -27.75
N ASP A 82 -4.51 -0.02 -27.22
CA ASP A 82 -3.93 -0.31 -25.91
C ASP A 82 -4.48 0.58 -24.78
N ILE A 83 -5.49 1.40 -25.04
CA ILE A 83 -6.18 2.22 -24.03
C ILE A 83 -7.54 1.62 -23.68
N TYR A 84 -7.66 1.14 -22.45
CA TYR A 84 -8.85 0.44 -21.94
C TYR A 84 -9.70 1.35 -21.07
N LEU A 85 -11.02 1.14 -21.09
CA LEU A 85 -11.92 1.77 -20.14
C LEU A 85 -11.71 1.13 -18.75
N MET A 86 -11.63 1.98 -17.73
CA MET A 86 -11.51 1.57 -16.34
C MET A 86 -12.62 2.20 -15.53
N SER A 87 -13.07 1.48 -14.51
CA SER A 87 -13.91 2.06 -13.47
C SER A 87 -13.48 1.57 -12.11
N ASP A 88 -13.45 2.48 -11.15
CA ASP A 88 -13.07 2.18 -9.77
C ASP A 88 -14.17 2.64 -8.81
N ILE A 89 -14.36 1.89 -7.73
CA ILE A 89 -15.35 2.14 -6.70
C ILE A 89 -14.64 2.31 -5.37
N LYS A 90 -14.94 3.42 -4.68
CA LYS A 90 -14.40 3.72 -3.35
C LYS A 90 -15.51 3.76 -2.31
N ASN A 91 -15.27 3.09 -1.19
CA ASN A 91 -16.14 3.14 -0.02
C ASN A 91 -15.72 4.30 0.89
N PHE A 92 -16.70 5.07 1.35
CA PHE A 92 -16.55 6.06 2.40
C PHE A 92 -17.22 5.56 3.67
N HIS A 93 -16.56 5.71 4.80
CA HIS A 93 -17.07 5.29 6.10
C HIS A 93 -17.19 6.46 7.07
N VAL A 94 -18.30 6.50 7.81
CA VAL A 94 -18.56 7.46 8.88
C VAL A 94 -19.13 6.70 10.08
N TRP A 95 -18.70 7.04 11.28
CA TRP A 95 -19.15 6.40 12.51
C TRP A 95 -20.13 7.27 13.26
N GLU A 96 -21.23 6.66 13.70
CA GLU A 96 -22.23 7.23 14.58
C GLU A 96 -21.98 6.72 16.00
N ASN A 97 -21.80 7.59 16.98
CA ASN A 97 -21.46 7.25 18.35
C ASN A 97 -22.58 7.65 19.33
N GLN A 98 -22.86 6.79 20.32
CA GLN A 98 -23.83 7.03 21.38
C GLN A 98 -23.32 6.53 22.73
N ARG A 99 -23.73 7.21 23.81
CA ARG A 99 -23.45 6.83 25.20
C ARG A 99 -24.73 6.41 25.92
N TRP A 100 -24.62 5.39 26.75
CA TRP A 100 -25.69 4.92 27.61
C TRP A 100 -25.96 5.90 28.75
N ASN A 101 -27.24 6.19 28.96
CA ASN A 101 -27.75 6.95 30.08
C ASN A 101 -28.78 6.09 30.85
N PRO A 102 -28.75 6.07 32.20
CA PRO A 102 -29.68 5.27 33.00
C PRO A 102 -31.16 5.52 32.73
N LEU A 103 -31.53 6.76 32.37
CA LEU A 103 -32.93 7.17 32.19
C LEU A 103 -33.41 6.98 30.75
N THR A 104 -32.56 7.23 29.76
CA THR A 104 -32.96 7.28 28.35
C THR A 104 -32.33 6.18 27.48
N GLY A 105 -31.50 5.31 28.06
CA GLY A 105 -30.68 4.37 27.30
C GLY A 105 -29.63 5.09 26.45
N PHE A 106 -29.24 4.49 25.33
CA PHE A 106 -28.24 5.06 24.43
C PHE A 106 -28.73 6.35 23.77
N THR A 107 -27.96 7.43 23.93
CA THR A 107 -28.28 8.78 23.49
C THR A 107 -27.07 9.49 22.87
N TYR A 108 -27.31 10.58 22.15
CA TYR A 108 -26.28 11.45 21.59
C TYR A 108 -25.70 12.45 22.60
N ARG A 109 -26.32 12.56 23.79
CA ARG A 109 -25.80 13.38 24.88
C ARG A 109 -24.67 12.61 25.57
N GLY A 110 -23.45 12.90 25.16
CA GLY A 110 -22.22 12.35 25.76
C GLY A 110 -21.65 13.24 26.88
N LEU A 111 -20.57 12.76 27.48
CA LEU A 111 -19.69 13.52 28.36
C LEU A 111 -18.78 14.46 27.54
N PRO A 112 -18.24 15.54 28.12
CA PRO A 112 -17.32 16.44 27.41
C PRO A 112 -16.08 15.76 26.83
N THR A 113 -15.63 14.66 27.45
CA THR A 113 -14.49 13.84 27.03
C THR A 113 -14.85 12.79 25.98
N ASP A 114 -16.13 12.66 25.61
CA ASP A 114 -16.57 11.67 24.64
C ASP A 114 -16.18 12.05 23.22
N ARG A 115 -16.12 11.00 22.39
CA ARG A 115 -16.08 11.14 20.94
C ARG A 115 -17.29 11.93 20.45
N LYS A 116 -17.10 12.66 19.36
CA LYS A 116 -18.18 13.35 18.66
C LYS A 116 -19.25 12.36 18.19
N THR A 117 -20.51 12.81 18.16
CA THR A 117 -21.64 12.00 17.70
C THR A 117 -21.41 11.39 16.32
N TRP A 118 -20.76 12.15 15.43
CA TRP A 118 -20.33 11.69 14.12
C TRP A 118 -18.82 11.83 14.02
N SER A 119 -18.13 10.75 13.70
CA SER A 119 -16.68 10.73 13.69
C SER A 119 -16.09 9.88 12.57
N ASP A 120 -14.78 10.01 12.40
CA ASP A 120 -13.96 9.11 11.62
C ASP A 120 -13.74 7.79 12.37
N GLN A 121 -12.93 6.90 11.80
CA GLN A 121 -12.61 5.60 12.41
C GLN A 121 -11.93 5.76 13.77
N SER A 122 -11.03 6.74 13.89
CA SER A 122 -10.29 6.98 15.14
C SER A 122 -11.21 7.50 16.24
N GLY A 123 -12.27 8.22 15.89
CA GLY A 123 -13.14 8.91 16.82
C GLY A 123 -12.62 10.29 17.25
N ARG A 124 -11.46 10.71 16.73
CA ARG A 124 -10.80 11.97 17.08
C ARG A 124 -11.32 13.14 16.24
N TYR A 125 -11.71 12.88 14.99
CA TYR A 125 -12.11 13.93 14.06
C TYR A 125 -13.62 13.88 13.79
N GLU A 126 -14.25 15.04 13.84
CA GLU A 126 -15.67 15.19 13.53
C GLU A 126 -15.90 15.11 12.02
N ILE A 127 -16.60 14.08 11.57
CA ILE A 127 -17.03 13.94 10.17
C ILE A 127 -18.44 13.35 10.15
N SER A 128 -19.31 13.96 9.37
CA SER A 128 -20.70 13.55 9.23
C SER A 128 -21.00 13.10 7.80
N LYS A 129 -22.15 12.47 7.65
CA LYS A 129 -22.72 12.10 6.34
C LYS A 129 -22.81 13.29 5.38
N ALA A 130 -23.03 14.50 5.91
CA ALA A 130 -23.18 15.74 5.14
C ALA A 130 -21.83 16.43 4.86
N SER A 131 -20.86 16.35 5.77
CA SER A 131 -19.53 16.96 5.58
C SER A 131 -18.60 16.11 4.73
N THR A 132 -18.91 14.83 4.52
CA THR A 132 -18.12 13.92 3.66
C THR A 132 -18.16 14.37 2.20
N LYS A 133 -16.99 14.71 1.65
CA LYS A 133 -16.82 15.15 0.26
C LYS A 133 -16.17 14.06 -0.60
N LEU A 134 -16.51 14.08 -1.89
CA LEU A 134 -15.85 13.24 -2.88
C LEU A 134 -14.37 13.63 -3.04
N PRO A 135 -13.48 12.69 -3.42
CA PRO A 135 -12.04 12.98 -3.55
C PRO A 135 -11.74 14.05 -4.60
N SER A 136 -12.54 14.10 -5.67
CA SER A 136 -12.45 15.09 -6.73
C SER A 136 -13.79 15.23 -7.46
N ARG A 137 -13.90 16.24 -8.33
CA ARG A 137 -15.06 16.48 -9.20
C ARG A 137 -15.37 15.34 -10.19
N HIS A 138 -14.42 14.42 -10.37
CA HIS A 138 -14.53 13.32 -11.34
C HIS A 138 -15.13 12.06 -10.72
N TRP A 139 -15.19 12.00 -9.40
CA TRP A 139 -15.95 11.00 -8.69
C TRP A 139 -17.43 11.38 -8.69
N GLN A 140 -18.29 10.37 -8.67
CA GLN A 140 -19.73 10.54 -8.53
C GLN A 140 -20.24 9.57 -7.48
N TRP A 141 -21.11 10.05 -6.59
CA TRP A 141 -21.86 9.14 -5.74
C TRP A 141 -22.67 8.19 -6.64
N MET A 142 -22.66 6.90 -6.32
CA MET A 142 -23.52 5.96 -7.02
C MET A 142 -24.99 6.37 -6.79
N THR A 143 -25.91 6.06 -7.70
CA THR A 143 -27.33 6.43 -7.55
C THR A 143 -28.28 5.23 -7.67
N VAL A 144 -27.77 4.05 -7.99
CA VAL A 144 -28.56 2.83 -8.15
C VAL A 144 -28.95 2.24 -6.78
N PHE A 145 -30.19 1.75 -6.66
CA PHE A 145 -30.89 1.24 -5.47
C PHE A 145 -29.98 0.74 -4.32
N ARG A 146 -30.22 1.25 -3.11
CA ARG A 146 -29.45 1.09 -1.85
C ARG A 146 -28.01 1.58 -1.84
N LEU A 147 -27.32 1.74 -2.97
CA LEU A 147 -25.91 2.16 -2.99
C LEU A 147 -25.71 3.69 -3.08
N GLY A 148 -26.76 4.45 -3.39
CA GLY A 148 -26.65 5.89 -3.58
C GLY A 148 -26.81 6.79 -2.37
N THR A 149 -27.23 6.20 -1.26
CA THR A 149 -27.32 6.85 0.05
C THR A 149 -26.40 6.17 1.05
N TRP A 150 -26.25 6.77 2.22
CA TRP A 150 -25.56 6.14 3.33
C TRP A 150 -26.37 4.93 3.83
N VAL A 151 -25.72 3.77 3.91
CA VAL A 151 -26.31 2.54 4.46
C VAL A 151 -25.51 2.04 5.65
N VAL A 152 -26.17 1.32 6.54
CA VAL A 152 -25.51 0.66 7.68
C VAL A 152 -24.62 -0.46 7.16
N ASP A 153 -23.38 -0.51 7.65
CA ASP A 153 -22.42 -1.51 7.25
C ASP A 153 -22.41 -2.70 8.21
N HIS A 154 -23.12 -3.77 7.82
CA HIS A 154 -23.20 -5.00 8.59
C HIS A 154 -21.95 -5.89 8.51
N HIS A 155 -20.98 -5.57 7.65
CA HIS A 155 -19.71 -6.29 7.54
C HIS A 155 -18.58 -5.58 8.31
N THR A 156 -18.94 -4.94 9.41
CA THR A 156 -17.96 -4.28 10.28
C THR A 156 -17.11 -5.34 11.00
N PRO A 157 -15.76 -5.21 11.03
CA PRO A 157 -14.88 -6.10 11.78
C PRO A 157 -15.32 -6.24 13.24
N ASN A 158 -15.16 -7.43 13.81
CA ASN A 158 -15.71 -7.84 15.12
C ASN A 158 -17.25 -7.99 15.16
N GLY A 159 -17.90 -7.89 14.00
CA GLY A 159 -19.35 -8.05 13.85
C GLY A 159 -20.14 -6.87 14.40
N VAL A 160 -21.45 -6.93 14.19
CA VAL A 160 -22.45 -5.98 14.67
C VAL A 160 -23.70 -6.72 15.12
N ASP A 161 -24.56 -6.07 15.88
CA ASP A 161 -25.93 -6.55 16.10
C ASP A 161 -26.81 -6.42 14.84
N LYS A 162 -28.07 -6.84 14.97
CA LYS A 162 -29.09 -6.78 13.90
C LYS A 162 -29.33 -5.36 13.35
N ASP A 163 -29.05 -4.32 14.14
CA ASP A 163 -29.29 -2.91 13.81
C ASP A 163 -27.98 -2.19 13.40
N GLY A 164 -26.85 -2.93 13.34
CA GLY A 164 -25.54 -2.46 12.92
C GLY A 164 -24.69 -1.82 14.02
N TRP A 165 -25.04 -1.99 15.29
CA TRP A 165 -24.28 -1.45 16.41
C TRP A 165 -23.17 -2.40 16.86
N GLN A 166 -22.05 -1.80 17.26
CA GLN A 166 -21.03 -2.42 18.09
C GLN A 166 -21.02 -1.77 19.47
N TYR A 167 -20.69 -2.53 20.49
CA TYR A 167 -20.71 -2.11 21.90
C TYR A 167 -19.32 -2.16 22.50
N ALA A 168 -19.07 -1.33 23.51
CA ALA A 168 -17.86 -1.38 24.33
C ALA A 168 -18.14 -0.81 25.74
N THR A 169 -17.26 -1.13 26.67
CA THR A 169 -17.33 -0.63 28.06
C THR A 169 -17.14 0.88 28.15
N ASP A 170 -16.20 1.45 27.41
CA ASP A 170 -16.00 2.90 27.30
C ASP A 170 -15.27 3.29 26.00
N PHE A 171 -15.17 4.58 25.68
CA PHE A 171 -14.27 5.07 24.65
C PHE A 171 -12.83 5.17 25.20
N PRO A 172 -11.77 4.75 24.48
CA PRO A 172 -11.69 4.09 23.17
C PRO A 172 -11.43 2.57 23.28
N MET A 173 -12.29 1.79 23.94
CA MET A 173 -12.10 0.35 24.13
C MET A 173 -12.44 -0.50 22.90
N SER A 174 -12.06 -1.78 22.94
CA SER A 174 -12.36 -2.79 21.91
C SER A 174 -13.87 -3.01 21.77
N TYR A 175 -14.35 -2.97 20.53
CA TYR A 175 -15.77 -3.13 20.21
C TYR A 175 -16.11 -4.57 19.84
N HIS A 176 -17.31 -5.01 20.22
CA HIS A 176 -17.89 -6.32 19.90
C HIS A 176 -19.37 -6.22 19.49
N SER A 177 -19.89 -7.28 18.88
CA SER A 177 -21.25 -7.34 18.33
C SER A 177 -22.35 -7.51 19.39
N HIS A 178 -22.06 -8.25 20.46
CA HIS A 178 -23.02 -8.52 21.52
C HIS A 178 -23.04 -7.39 22.57
N ARG A 179 -24.21 -7.05 23.10
CA ARG A 179 -24.36 -6.05 24.17
C ARG A 179 -24.33 -6.72 25.54
N TYR A 180 -23.38 -6.33 26.37
CA TYR A 180 -23.29 -6.67 27.78
C TYR A 180 -23.82 -5.53 28.66
N VAL A 181 -24.10 -5.84 29.92
CA VAL A 181 -24.59 -4.86 30.90
C VAL A 181 -23.54 -3.80 31.27
N THR A 182 -22.27 -4.13 31.09
CA THR A 182 -21.12 -3.24 31.32
C THR A 182 -20.87 -2.27 30.15
N ASP A 183 -21.59 -2.41 29.04
CA ASP A 183 -21.37 -1.56 27.86
C ASP A 183 -22.06 -0.22 28.00
N LEU A 184 -21.24 0.83 28.13
CA LEU A 184 -21.73 2.20 28.27
C LEU A 184 -21.65 2.98 26.96
N VAL A 185 -21.01 2.44 25.93
CA VAL A 185 -20.91 3.10 24.63
C VAL A 185 -21.25 2.16 23.49
N ARG A 186 -21.77 2.73 22.40
CA ARG A 186 -21.96 2.01 21.15
C ARG A 186 -21.62 2.87 19.95
N ARG A 187 -21.22 2.22 18.86
CA ARG A 187 -20.98 2.88 17.57
C ARG A 187 -21.60 2.11 16.42
N ARG A 188 -21.96 2.80 15.34
CA ARG A 188 -22.47 2.21 14.11
C ARG A 188 -21.72 2.77 12.91
N ARG A 189 -21.22 1.87 12.05
CA ARG A 189 -20.50 2.25 10.83
C ARG A 189 -21.49 2.42 9.68
N TRP A 190 -21.45 3.58 9.04
CA TRP A 190 -22.19 3.87 7.82
C TRP A 190 -21.24 3.84 6.64
N VAL A 191 -21.70 3.31 5.50
CA VAL A 191 -20.95 3.26 4.25
C VAL A 191 -21.71 3.92 3.12
N ARG A 192 -20.99 4.64 2.25
CA ARG A 192 -21.50 5.15 0.97
C ARG A 192 -20.46 4.95 -0.12
N ARG A 193 -20.89 4.59 -1.32
CA ARG A 193 -19.99 4.28 -2.44
C ARG A 193 -19.99 5.39 -3.48
N CYS A 194 -18.81 5.73 -3.97
CA CYS A 194 -18.65 6.56 -5.16
C CYS A 194 -17.88 5.80 -6.25
N ARG A 195 -18.11 6.19 -7.49
CA ARG A 195 -17.48 5.61 -8.68
C ARG A 195 -16.74 6.69 -9.45
N ILE A 196 -15.62 6.31 -10.05
CA ILE A 196 -14.93 7.07 -11.10
C ILE A 196 -14.85 6.21 -12.35
N SER A 197 -14.95 6.85 -13.52
CA SER A 197 -14.70 6.24 -14.82
C SER A 197 -13.56 6.98 -15.48
N THR A 198 -12.58 6.25 -15.99
CA THR A 198 -11.36 6.76 -16.62
C THR A 198 -10.94 5.81 -17.72
N SER A 199 -9.91 6.15 -18.49
CA SER A 199 -9.23 5.20 -19.36
C SER A 199 -7.73 5.18 -19.10
N GLY A 200 -7.05 4.13 -19.55
CA GLY A 200 -5.61 4.05 -19.46
C GLY A 200 -5.03 2.77 -20.05
N PRO A 201 -3.70 2.68 -20.15
CA PRO A 201 -2.96 1.52 -20.64
C PRO A 201 -2.91 0.37 -19.62
N TRP A 202 -4.08 0.02 -19.07
CA TRP A 202 -4.25 -0.94 -17.98
C TRP A 202 -5.26 -2.00 -18.38
N LYS A 203 -4.78 -3.22 -18.55
CA LYS A 203 -5.63 -4.35 -18.88
C LYS A 203 -6.07 -5.03 -17.58
N GLN A 204 -7.38 -5.11 -17.35
CA GLN A 204 -7.93 -5.77 -16.18
C GLN A 204 -7.67 -7.29 -16.25
N MET A 205 -7.26 -7.86 -15.12
CA MET A 205 -7.13 -9.30 -14.95
C MET A 205 -8.43 -9.91 -14.44
N GLU A 206 -8.71 -11.14 -14.86
CA GLU A 206 -9.88 -11.88 -14.39
C GLU A 206 -9.58 -12.65 -13.09
N LYS A 207 -10.65 -12.96 -12.33
CA LYS A 207 -10.76 -14.07 -11.37
C LYS A 207 -10.13 -13.92 -9.98
N VAL A 208 -9.29 -12.93 -9.68
CA VAL A 208 -8.78 -12.73 -8.30
C VAL A 208 -8.72 -11.25 -7.94
N ALA A 209 -9.31 -10.92 -6.79
CA ALA A 209 -9.22 -9.60 -6.18
C ALA A 209 -8.11 -9.58 -5.12
N LEU A 210 -7.27 -8.55 -5.15
CA LEU A 210 -6.13 -8.40 -4.25
C LEU A 210 -6.23 -7.12 -3.42
N ILE A 211 -5.77 -7.19 -2.18
CA ILE A 211 -5.59 -6.02 -1.30
C ILE A 211 -4.15 -5.50 -1.30
N SER A 212 -3.19 -6.36 -1.63
CA SER A 212 -1.77 -6.02 -1.76
C SER A 212 -1.17 -6.79 -2.94
N VAL A 213 -0.24 -6.17 -3.65
CA VAL A 213 0.59 -6.80 -4.68
C VAL A 213 2.02 -6.32 -4.47
N SER A 214 2.99 -7.16 -4.80
CA SER A 214 4.40 -6.77 -4.86
C SER A 214 5.10 -7.59 -5.93
N ILE A 215 5.87 -6.93 -6.77
CA ILE A 215 6.59 -7.57 -7.87
C ILE A 215 8.06 -7.67 -7.47
N SER A 216 8.65 -8.85 -7.67
CA SER A 216 10.08 -9.06 -7.46
C SER A 216 10.89 -8.16 -8.39
N PRO A 217 11.88 -7.42 -7.89
CA PRO A 217 12.80 -6.64 -8.71
C PRO A 217 13.89 -7.50 -9.38
N GLN A 218 13.88 -8.83 -9.17
CA GLN A 218 14.83 -9.79 -9.74
C GLN A 218 14.12 -10.94 -10.47
N TYR A 219 14.72 -11.39 -11.56
CA TYR A 219 14.33 -12.59 -12.30
C TYR A 219 14.72 -13.88 -11.59
N THR A 220 13.87 -14.89 -11.70
CA THR A 220 14.23 -16.28 -11.42
C THR A 220 15.24 -16.81 -12.44
N GLU A 221 15.78 -18.00 -12.19
CA GLU A 221 16.69 -18.68 -13.12
C GLU A 221 16.00 -19.05 -14.45
N ASP A 222 14.69 -19.34 -14.41
CA ASP A 222 13.89 -19.64 -15.61
C ASP A 222 13.41 -18.39 -16.38
N GLY A 223 13.85 -17.19 -15.99
CA GLY A 223 13.53 -15.93 -16.66
C GLY A 223 12.13 -15.39 -16.37
N THR A 224 11.41 -15.96 -15.40
CA THR A 224 10.11 -15.43 -14.94
C THR A 224 10.28 -14.31 -13.91
N VAL A 225 9.21 -13.51 -13.74
CA VAL A 225 9.15 -12.42 -12.76
C VAL A 225 8.17 -12.79 -11.66
N PRO A 226 8.64 -13.13 -10.43
CA PRO A 226 7.73 -13.46 -9.34
C PRO A 226 6.85 -12.27 -8.97
N VAL A 227 5.53 -12.46 -9.03
CA VAL A 227 4.53 -11.49 -8.54
C VAL A 227 3.81 -12.10 -7.35
N TRP A 228 3.94 -11.46 -6.20
CA TRP A 228 3.28 -11.84 -4.96
C TRP A 228 2.05 -10.97 -4.73
N GLY A 229 1.02 -11.52 -4.10
CA GLY A 229 -0.19 -10.81 -3.77
C GLY A 229 -0.87 -11.36 -2.53
N ILE A 230 -1.70 -10.52 -1.91
CA ILE A 230 -2.61 -10.90 -0.84
C ILE A 230 -4.03 -10.73 -1.36
N SER A 231 -4.84 -11.78 -1.29
CA SER A 231 -6.24 -11.75 -1.71
C SER A 231 -7.13 -10.97 -0.72
N VAL A 232 -8.34 -10.64 -1.15
CA VAL A 232 -9.39 -10.11 -0.24
C VAL A 232 -9.81 -11.09 0.86
N SER A 233 -9.51 -12.38 0.70
CA SER A 233 -9.67 -13.43 1.72
C SER A 233 -8.45 -13.55 2.66
N HIS A 234 -7.47 -12.65 2.55
CA HIS A 234 -6.24 -12.64 3.35
C HIS A 234 -5.30 -13.84 3.10
N GLU A 235 -5.40 -14.46 1.92
CA GLU A 235 -4.54 -15.56 1.50
C GLU A 235 -3.35 -15.02 0.70
N VAL A 236 -2.17 -15.62 0.89
CA VAL A 236 -0.98 -15.28 0.11
C VAL A 236 -1.01 -16.05 -1.21
N VAL A 237 -0.83 -15.35 -2.32
CA VAL A 237 -0.80 -15.93 -3.66
C VAL A 237 0.42 -15.45 -4.43
N MET A 238 0.99 -16.33 -5.25
CA MET A 238 2.05 -15.98 -6.21
C MET A 238 1.54 -16.23 -7.63
N ARG A 239 1.77 -15.29 -8.54
CA ARG A 239 1.45 -15.45 -9.96
C ARG A 239 2.58 -16.20 -10.66
N GLU A 240 2.21 -17.26 -11.39
CA GLU A 240 3.16 -18.05 -12.18
C GLU A 240 3.14 -17.67 -13.66
N GLY A 241 4.29 -17.82 -14.32
CA GLY A 241 4.45 -17.63 -15.76
C GLY A 241 4.43 -16.17 -16.21
N VAL A 242 4.68 -15.23 -15.29
CA VAL A 242 4.85 -13.81 -15.63
C VAL A 242 6.20 -13.64 -16.30
N THR A 243 6.19 -13.10 -17.51
CA THR A 243 7.39 -12.76 -18.30
C THR A 243 7.18 -11.41 -18.98
N LEU A 244 8.19 -10.87 -19.66
CA LEU A 244 8.03 -9.63 -20.43
C LEU A 244 7.03 -9.78 -21.59
N GLN A 245 6.97 -10.95 -22.20
CA GLN A 245 6.03 -11.26 -23.29
C GLN A 245 4.65 -11.64 -22.76
N CYS A 246 4.54 -12.05 -21.50
CA CYS A 246 3.29 -12.39 -20.83
C CYS A 246 3.21 -11.73 -19.44
N PRO A 247 3.07 -10.39 -19.35
CA PRO A 247 3.09 -9.68 -18.07
C PRO A 247 1.90 -10.03 -17.18
N ARG A 248 0.82 -10.59 -17.74
CA ARG A 248 -0.35 -11.13 -17.01
C ARG A 248 -0.10 -12.48 -16.33
N GLY A 249 0.93 -13.20 -16.75
CA GLY A 249 1.15 -14.59 -16.37
C GLY A 249 -0.03 -15.53 -16.63
N ASN A 250 0.05 -16.72 -16.04
CA ASN A 250 -0.82 -17.85 -16.39
C ASN A 250 -1.85 -18.14 -15.30
N ARG A 251 -1.38 -18.42 -14.08
CA ARG A 251 -2.22 -18.89 -12.97
C ARG A 251 -1.76 -18.35 -11.63
N TRP A 252 -2.66 -18.38 -10.65
CA TRP A 252 -2.36 -18.11 -9.26
C TRP A 252 -2.01 -19.41 -8.54
N CYS A 253 -0.94 -19.38 -7.74
CA CYS A 253 -0.55 -20.45 -6.83
C CYS A 253 -0.73 -19.95 -5.39
N LEU A 254 -1.50 -20.69 -4.58
CA LEU A 254 -1.64 -20.40 -3.16
C LEU A 254 -0.33 -20.71 -2.43
N ILE A 255 0.13 -19.79 -1.61
CA ILE A 255 1.26 -19.97 -0.70
C ILE A 255 0.69 -20.12 0.71
N PRO A 256 0.76 -21.31 1.31
CA PRO A 256 0.23 -21.53 2.65
C PRO A 256 0.83 -20.56 3.68
N SER A 257 -0.03 -20.11 4.58
CA SER A 257 0.31 -19.28 5.74
C SER A 257 -0.58 -19.70 6.91
N GLU A 258 -0.01 -19.81 8.10
CA GLU A 258 -0.77 -20.13 9.31
C GLU A 258 -1.64 -18.95 9.77
N THR A 259 -1.27 -17.73 9.38
CA THR A 259 -1.98 -16.51 9.74
C THR A 259 -2.49 -15.76 8.50
N PRO A 260 -3.68 -15.13 8.57
CA PRO A 260 -4.19 -14.31 7.49
C PRO A 260 -3.31 -13.08 7.27
N MET A 261 -2.94 -12.83 6.01
CA MET A 261 -2.04 -11.74 5.62
C MET A 261 -2.79 -10.49 5.14
N ASN A 262 -2.17 -9.32 5.28
CA ASN A 262 -2.76 -8.04 4.90
C ASN A 262 -1.87 -7.23 3.94
N PHE A 263 -0.56 -7.36 4.04
CA PHE A 263 0.41 -6.69 3.16
C PHE A 263 1.55 -7.64 2.81
N ILE A 264 2.12 -7.49 1.60
CA ILE A 264 3.27 -8.29 1.13
C ILE A 264 4.29 -7.39 0.42
N CYS A 265 5.57 -7.63 0.66
CA CYS A 265 6.70 -7.03 -0.02
C CYS A 265 7.61 -8.14 -0.54
N ALA A 266 7.87 -8.13 -1.86
CA ALA A 266 8.83 -8.99 -2.52
C ALA A 266 10.10 -8.22 -2.87
N SER A 267 11.26 -8.68 -2.38
CA SER A 267 12.57 -8.09 -2.68
C SER A 267 13.53 -9.14 -3.26
N ILE A 268 14.79 -8.75 -3.44
CA ILE A 268 15.86 -9.67 -3.89
C ILE A 268 16.27 -10.67 -2.79
N GLU A 269 16.88 -11.78 -3.19
CA GLU A 269 17.64 -12.70 -2.31
C GLU A 269 16.93 -13.13 -1.01
N GLY A 270 15.64 -13.41 -1.08
CA GLY A 270 14.90 -13.89 0.08
C GLY A 270 14.20 -12.83 0.92
N GLY A 271 14.24 -11.57 0.49
CA GLY A 271 13.56 -10.46 1.17
C GLY A 271 12.04 -10.42 0.97
N ILE A 272 11.35 -11.57 1.04
CA ILE A 272 9.88 -11.60 1.05
C ILE A 272 9.40 -11.39 2.49
N TRP A 273 8.73 -10.27 2.72
CA TRP A 273 8.17 -9.88 4.02
C TRP A 273 6.68 -9.65 3.90
N ALA A 274 5.94 -10.05 4.93
CA ALA A 274 4.50 -9.86 5.02
C ALA A 274 4.11 -9.20 6.35
N VAL A 275 2.95 -8.57 6.36
CA VAL A 275 2.26 -8.15 7.59
C VAL A 275 0.93 -8.86 7.66
N SER A 276 0.64 -9.50 8.78
CA SER A 276 -0.63 -10.19 9.02
C SER A 276 -1.76 -9.24 9.41
N VAL A 277 -2.99 -9.73 9.42
CA VAL A 277 -4.18 -8.93 9.77
C VAL A 277 -4.13 -8.39 11.21
N ASN A 278 -3.43 -9.06 12.11
CA ASN A 278 -3.19 -8.58 13.48
C ASN A 278 -2.02 -7.57 13.57
N GLY A 279 -1.30 -7.34 12.48
CA GLY A 279 -0.16 -6.42 12.38
C GLY A 279 1.18 -7.00 12.82
N GLN A 280 1.34 -8.33 12.87
CA GLN A 280 2.65 -8.96 13.05
C GLN A 280 3.42 -9.04 11.73
N ALA A 281 4.75 -8.96 11.82
CA ALA A 281 5.63 -9.13 10.67
C ALA A 281 5.97 -10.62 10.49
N HIS A 282 6.16 -11.01 9.24
CA HIS A 282 6.59 -12.36 8.88
C HIS A 282 7.62 -12.29 7.75
N VAL A 283 8.66 -13.11 7.83
CA VAL A 283 9.66 -13.26 6.76
C VAL A 283 9.58 -14.65 6.16
N ARG A 284 9.63 -14.77 4.82
CA ARG A 284 9.62 -16.05 4.13
C ARG A 284 11.06 -16.56 3.96
N ILE A 285 11.35 -17.76 4.45
CA ILE A 285 12.68 -18.38 4.37
C ILE A 285 12.83 -19.28 3.14
N GLY A 286 14.07 -19.42 2.66
CA GLY A 286 14.44 -20.31 1.55
C GLY A 286 14.04 -19.84 0.15
N VAL A 287 13.64 -18.57 0.02
CA VAL A 287 13.36 -17.96 -1.28
C VAL A 287 14.68 -17.69 -2.00
N SER A 288 14.78 -18.15 -3.25
CA SER A 288 15.94 -17.96 -4.13
C SER A 288 15.51 -17.80 -5.58
N ARG A 289 16.45 -17.57 -6.51
CA ARG A 289 16.14 -17.50 -7.94
C ARG A 289 15.70 -18.85 -8.53
N SER A 290 16.16 -19.96 -7.98
CA SER A 290 15.73 -21.32 -8.33
C SER A 290 14.48 -21.76 -7.57
N ASN A 291 14.24 -21.22 -6.37
CA ASN A 291 13.06 -21.48 -5.55
C ASN A 291 12.34 -20.18 -5.14
N PRO A 292 11.61 -19.53 -6.06
CA PRO A 292 10.98 -18.25 -5.78
C PRO A 292 9.87 -18.31 -4.71
N LYS A 293 9.32 -19.50 -4.41
CA LYS A 293 8.25 -19.68 -3.40
C LYS A 293 8.78 -19.77 -1.96
N GLY A 294 10.06 -20.12 -1.81
CA GLY A 294 10.63 -20.46 -0.51
C GLY A 294 9.97 -21.68 0.15
N TYR A 295 10.22 -21.86 1.43
CA TYR A 295 9.76 -23.02 2.19
C TYR A 295 8.70 -22.64 3.22
N ASP A 296 9.00 -21.65 4.07
CA ASP A 296 8.16 -21.38 5.23
C ASP A 296 8.14 -19.91 5.65
N TRP A 297 7.18 -19.55 6.50
CA TRP A 297 7.08 -18.26 7.16
C TRP A 297 7.68 -18.33 8.56
N VAL A 298 8.49 -17.34 8.91
CA VAL A 298 8.99 -17.12 10.26
C VAL A 298 8.31 -15.89 10.83
N ASN A 299 7.73 -16.03 12.02
CA ASN A 299 7.10 -14.93 12.74
C ASN A 299 8.17 -13.98 13.28
N VAL A 300 7.91 -12.68 13.16
CA VAL A 300 8.77 -11.62 13.68
C VAL A 300 7.94 -10.77 14.63
N ASP A 301 8.48 -10.51 15.80
CA ASP A 301 7.80 -9.71 16.82
C ASP A 301 7.39 -8.35 16.26
N ALA A 302 6.19 -7.91 16.60
CA ALA A 302 5.67 -6.60 16.21
C ALA A 302 6.12 -5.52 17.21
N PRO A 303 6.25 -4.25 16.79
CA PRO A 303 6.28 -3.14 17.75
C PRO A 303 4.95 -3.07 18.52
N ASN A 304 4.89 -2.21 19.55
CA ASN A 304 3.71 -2.07 20.41
C ASN A 304 2.42 -1.76 19.63
N VAL A 305 2.51 -1.00 18.54
CA VAL A 305 1.40 -0.70 17.66
C VAL A 305 1.45 -1.66 16.46
N PRO A 306 0.33 -2.33 16.12
CA PRO A 306 0.26 -3.24 14.98
C PRO A 306 0.76 -2.60 13.68
N LEU A 307 1.59 -3.33 12.93
CA LEU A 307 2.07 -2.91 11.62
C LEU A 307 0.94 -2.84 10.60
N LYS A 308 1.08 -1.95 9.61
CA LYS A 308 0.19 -1.89 8.43
C LYS A 308 0.91 -2.22 7.12
N GLN A 309 2.21 -1.93 7.03
CA GLN A 309 3.01 -2.09 5.80
C GLN A 309 4.48 -2.32 6.16
N ILE A 310 5.17 -3.09 5.31
CA ILE A 310 6.58 -3.44 5.44
C ILE A 310 7.27 -3.36 4.07
N GLY A 311 8.55 -2.99 4.04
CA GLY A 311 9.37 -2.94 2.85
C GLY A 311 10.78 -3.45 3.15
N ALA A 312 11.40 -4.14 2.19
CA ALA A 312 12.73 -4.71 2.37
C ALA A 312 13.60 -4.53 1.12
N GLY A 313 14.90 -4.33 1.31
CA GLY A 313 15.90 -4.31 0.25
C GLY A 313 17.32 -4.19 0.80
N ASN A 314 18.27 -4.91 0.21
CA ASN A 314 19.66 -5.03 0.68
C ASN A 314 19.77 -5.22 2.21
N TRP A 315 19.04 -6.20 2.75
CA TRP A 315 19.00 -6.50 4.19
C TRP A 315 18.52 -5.35 5.10
N LYS A 316 18.01 -4.24 4.54
CA LYS A 316 17.35 -3.18 5.28
C LYS A 316 15.85 -3.39 5.21
N VAL A 317 15.22 -3.46 6.38
CA VAL A 317 13.78 -3.68 6.51
C VAL A 317 13.18 -2.50 7.26
N TRP A 318 12.15 -1.93 6.67
CA TRP A 318 11.41 -0.78 7.17
C TRP A 318 9.95 -1.16 7.31
N ALA A 319 9.28 -0.66 8.33
CA ALA A 319 7.86 -0.88 8.52
C ALA A 319 7.17 0.38 9.01
N ILE A 320 5.89 0.47 8.74
CA ILE A 320 5.03 1.52 9.31
C ILE A 320 3.88 0.87 10.07
N ASP A 321 3.57 1.44 11.22
CA ASP A 321 2.42 1.01 12.02
C ASP A 321 1.11 1.70 11.59
N ARG A 322 0.01 1.29 12.22
CA ARG A 322 -1.34 1.84 11.95
C ARG A 322 -1.48 3.31 12.30
N ASP A 323 -0.63 3.85 13.18
CA ASP A 323 -0.64 5.25 13.58
C ASP A 323 0.30 6.11 12.70
N GLY A 324 1.09 5.47 11.83
CA GLY A 324 1.98 6.14 10.90
C GLY A 324 3.38 6.36 11.44
N ALA A 325 3.77 5.66 12.51
CA ALA A 325 5.14 5.63 12.99
C ALA A 325 5.98 4.71 12.10
N LEU A 326 7.16 5.19 11.72
CA LEU A 326 8.15 4.50 10.90
C LEU A 326 9.18 3.82 11.80
N TYR A 327 9.44 2.55 11.50
CA TYR A 327 10.44 1.73 12.19
C TYR A 327 11.46 1.17 11.20
N TYR A 328 12.65 0.92 11.71
CA TYR A 328 13.71 0.14 11.07
C TYR A 328 13.96 -1.15 11.86
N ARG A 329 14.16 -2.27 11.18
CA ARG A 329 14.50 -3.57 11.80
C ARG A 329 16.01 -3.73 11.92
N VAL A 330 16.49 -3.97 13.13
CA VAL A 330 17.93 -4.02 13.46
C VAL A 330 18.49 -5.44 13.29
N ASN A 331 19.74 -5.55 12.85
CA ASN A 331 20.51 -6.79 12.72
C ASN A 331 19.92 -7.83 11.75
N VAL A 332 19.24 -7.39 10.69
CA VAL A 332 18.82 -8.27 9.60
C VAL A 332 20.05 -8.69 8.79
N GLN A 333 20.27 -9.99 8.63
CA GLN A 333 21.45 -10.56 7.96
C GLN A 333 21.05 -11.81 7.14
N PRO A 334 21.87 -12.25 6.17
CA PRO A 334 21.56 -13.46 5.39
C PRO A 334 21.29 -14.73 6.19
N LEU A 335 22.06 -14.94 7.27
CA LEU A 335 21.90 -16.09 8.17
C LEU A 335 20.89 -15.84 9.29
N PHE A 336 20.44 -14.60 9.45
CA PHE A 336 19.49 -14.18 10.49
C PHE A 336 18.50 -13.15 9.89
N PRO A 337 17.67 -13.59 8.92
CA PRO A 337 16.83 -12.69 8.13
C PRO A 337 15.74 -12.00 8.95
N GLU A 338 15.33 -12.55 10.08
CA GLU A 338 14.34 -11.98 10.99
C GLU A 338 14.83 -10.71 11.71
N GLY A 339 16.14 -10.56 11.88
CA GLY A 339 16.72 -9.51 12.72
C GLY A 339 16.23 -9.58 14.18
N THR A 340 16.55 -8.55 14.96
CA THR A 340 16.41 -8.57 16.42
C THR A 340 15.27 -7.71 16.95
N ASP A 341 15.24 -6.43 16.59
CA ASP A 341 14.30 -5.47 17.19
C ASP A 341 13.87 -4.36 16.22
N TRP A 342 12.75 -3.69 16.53
CA TRP A 342 12.24 -2.52 15.82
C TRP A 342 12.67 -1.24 16.51
N GLN A 343 13.38 -0.38 15.79
CA GLN A 343 13.72 0.97 16.26
C GLN A 343 12.82 2.02 15.62
N LEU A 344 12.18 2.83 16.46
CA LEU A 344 11.38 3.98 16.03
C LEU A 344 12.28 5.03 15.37
N VAL A 345 11.84 5.56 14.23
CA VAL A 345 12.58 6.55 13.44
C VAL A 345 11.87 7.90 13.41
N THR A 346 10.59 7.93 13.03
CA THR A 346 9.79 9.17 12.95
C THR A 346 8.31 8.82 12.79
N ASP A 347 7.43 9.76 13.13
CA ASP A 347 6.01 9.65 12.84
C ASP A 347 5.62 10.34 11.52
N GLY A 348 4.34 10.25 11.16
CA GLY A 348 3.76 11.01 10.06
C GLY A 348 3.98 10.37 8.68
N VAL A 349 4.15 9.04 8.61
CA VAL A 349 4.36 8.32 7.35
C VAL A 349 3.10 7.56 6.92
N GLU A 350 2.64 7.81 5.69
CA GLU A 350 1.43 7.23 5.13
C GLU A 350 1.70 5.91 4.39
N SER A 351 2.75 5.87 3.56
CA SER A 351 3.19 4.69 2.79
C SER A 351 4.70 4.71 2.57
N ILE A 352 5.32 3.54 2.38
CA ILE A 352 6.75 3.37 2.13
C ILE A 352 7.05 2.49 0.92
N SER A 353 8.19 2.71 0.29
CA SER A 353 8.78 1.84 -0.71
C SER A 353 10.28 1.74 -0.48
N VAL A 354 10.81 0.52 -0.51
CA VAL A 354 12.23 0.25 -0.27
C VAL A 354 12.84 -0.25 -1.57
N GLY A 355 13.87 0.43 -2.03
CA GLY A 355 14.65 0.06 -3.21
C GLY A 355 15.50 -1.18 -2.95
N THR A 356 16.00 -1.81 -4.02
CA THR A 356 16.86 -3.01 -3.92
C THR A 356 18.20 -2.75 -3.23
N ASP A 357 18.66 -1.49 -3.23
CA ASP A 357 19.82 -0.97 -2.51
C ASP A 357 19.53 -0.64 -1.02
N GLY A 358 18.27 -0.77 -0.61
CA GLY A 358 17.76 -0.42 0.71
C GLY A 358 17.46 1.07 0.89
N SER A 359 17.43 1.86 -0.18
CA SER A 359 16.97 3.25 -0.15
C SER A 359 15.48 3.31 0.20
N LEU A 360 15.10 4.24 1.08
CA LEU A 360 13.71 4.41 1.52
C LEU A 360 13.07 5.63 0.85
N THR A 361 11.99 5.41 0.13
CA THR A 361 11.07 6.45 -0.34
C THR A 361 9.75 6.32 0.42
N ALA A 362 9.15 7.44 0.80
CA ALA A 362 7.93 7.47 1.60
C ALA A 362 6.97 8.53 1.08
N VAL A 363 5.70 8.35 1.44
CA VAL A 363 4.68 9.40 1.40
C VAL A 363 4.49 9.89 2.84
N LEU A 364 4.82 11.15 3.09
CA LEU A 364 4.58 11.82 4.37
C LEU A 364 3.16 12.35 4.43
N HIS A 365 2.50 12.21 5.57
CA HIS A 365 1.12 12.67 5.78
C HIS A 365 1.01 14.17 5.55
N SER A 366 1.89 14.93 6.18
CA SER A 366 2.04 16.36 5.96
C SER A 366 3.48 16.82 6.11
N TYR A 367 3.77 17.96 5.51
CA TYR A 367 5.06 18.63 5.62
C TYR A 367 4.86 20.15 5.60
N SER A 368 5.42 20.84 6.58
CA SER A 368 5.37 22.29 6.69
C SER A 368 6.70 22.89 6.23
N GLN A 369 6.65 23.72 5.18
CA GLN A 369 7.66 24.73 4.89
C GLN A 369 7.01 26.06 5.25
N GLY A 370 7.67 26.97 5.98
CA GLY A 370 7.06 28.13 6.69
C GLY A 370 6.09 29.07 5.94
N ILE A 371 5.72 28.79 4.69
CA ILE A 371 4.69 29.43 3.86
C ILE A 371 3.36 28.62 3.85
N GLY A 372 3.33 27.36 4.31
CA GLY A 372 2.11 26.54 4.40
C GLY A 372 2.35 25.04 4.64
N GLU A 373 1.28 24.30 4.92
CA GLU A 373 1.30 22.84 5.08
C GLU A 373 0.90 22.15 3.76
N SER A 374 1.76 21.25 3.29
CA SER A 374 1.48 20.37 2.15
C SER A 374 1.13 18.97 2.65
N LEU A 375 0.09 18.35 2.09
CA LEU A 375 -0.36 17.00 2.46
C LEU A 375 0.08 15.97 1.41
N GLY A 376 0.36 14.75 1.86
CA GLY A 376 0.73 13.61 1.01
C GLY A 376 1.94 13.94 0.13
N VAL A 377 3.11 14.06 0.77
CA VAL A 377 4.35 14.54 0.16
C VAL A 377 5.30 13.38 -0.06
N ILE A 378 5.77 13.20 -1.30
CA ILE A 378 6.79 12.18 -1.56
C ILE A 378 8.12 12.67 -1.00
N ALA A 379 8.83 11.80 -0.28
CA ALA A 379 10.13 12.09 0.26
C ALA A 379 11.07 10.88 0.22
N ARG A 380 12.36 11.10 0.05
CA ARG A 380 13.40 10.06 0.19
C ARG A 380 14.14 10.24 1.51
N ARG A 381 14.38 9.15 2.26
CA ARG A 381 15.13 9.22 3.51
C ARG A 381 16.60 9.55 3.23
N LYS A 382 17.15 10.56 3.91
CA LYS A 382 18.57 10.97 3.80
C LYS A 382 19.43 10.32 4.86
N GLY A 383 20.72 10.17 4.58
CA GLY A 383 21.75 9.81 5.56
C GLY A 383 21.67 8.38 6.09
N VAL A 384 20.95 7.48 5.39
CA VAL A 384 20.88 6.07 5.75
C VAL A 384 22.25 5.41 5.47
N SER A 385 22.93 4.98 6.52
CA SER A 385 24.21 4.27 6.44
C SER A 385 24.22 3.05 7.36
N GLN A 386 25.32 2.29 7.39
CA GLN A 386 25.46 1.18 8.34
C GLN A 386 25.57 1.70 9.79
N GLU A 387 26.22 2.84 10.00
CA GLU A 387 26.35 3.49 11.31
C GLU A 387 25.08 4.23 11.74
N ASN A 388 24.31 4.73 10.77
CA ASN A 388 23.01 5.39 11.00
C ASN A 388 21.93 4.77 10.10
N PRO A 389 21.43 3.57 10.43
CA PRO A 389 20.42 2.90 9.63
C PRO A 389 19.09 3.66 9.58
N GLY A 390 18.78 4.45 10.61
CA GLY A 390 17.59 5.29 10.66
C GLY A 390 17.65 6.53 9.78
N GLY A 391 18.83 6.92 9.29
CA GLY A 391 19.03 8.15 8.51
C GLY A 391 18.87 9.43 9.32
N THR A 392 19.07 10.58 8.68
CA THR A 392 19.13 11.91 9.33
C THR A 392 17.94 12.80 9.04
N GLY A 393 17.16 12.53 8.00
CA GLY A 393 16.03 13.39 7.62
C GLY A 393 15.40 13.00 6.30
N TRP A 394 14.71 13.94 5.66
CA TRP A 394 13.94 13.72 4.43
C TRP A 394 14.42 14.62 3.28
N ASP A 395 14.49 14.06 2.08
CA ASP A 395 14.60 14.75 0.80
C ASP A 395 13.21 14.94 0.23
N ILE A 396 12.70 16.15 0.34
CA ILE A 396 11.31 16.45 0.04
C ILE A 396 11.14 16.67 -1.46
N CYS A 397 10.11 16.03 -2.03
CA CYS A 397 9.63 16.25 -3.39
C CYS A 397 8.28 16.98 -3.36
N SER A 398 7.51 16.86 -4.44
CA SER A 398 6.21 17.47 -4.62
C SER A 398 5.14 16.89 -3.69
N GLY A 399 4.34 17.79 -3.10
CA GLY A 399 3.14 17.46 -2.32
C GLY A 399 1.87 17.68 -3.13
N THR A 400 1.20 16.60 -3.53
CA THR A 400 -0.08 16.66 -4.25
C THR A 400 -1.09 15.65 -3.70
N ARG A 401 -1.08 15.40 -2.38
CA ARG A 401 -1.91 14.37 -1.72
C ARG A 401 -1.66 12.97 -2.26
N TRP A 402 -0.38 12.64 -2.44
CA TRP A 402 0.03 11.26 -2.70
C TRP A 402 -0.38 10.38 -1.52
N THR A 403 -0.71 9.12 -1.80
CA THR A 403 -1.10 8.11 -0.80
C THR A 403 -0.31 6.82 -0.92
N HIS A 404 0.33 6.58 -2.06
CA HIS A 404 1.17 5.43 -2.34
C HIS A 404 2.39 5.85 -3.16
N VAL A 405 3.51 5.17 -2.95
CA VAL A 405 4.72 5.31 -3.75
C VAL A 405 5.33 3.93 -3.97
N SER A 406 5.86 3.69 -5.17
CA SER A 406 6.69 2.51 -5.47
C SER A 406 7.94 3.00 -6.20
N ALA A 407 9.08 2.92 -5.54
CA ALA A 407 10.39 3.33 -6.06
C ALA A 407 11.36 2.16 -5.85
N ARG A 408 11.16 1.11 -6.64
CA ARG A 408 12.03 -0.07 -6.65
C ARG A 408 13.01 0.10 -7.79
N ASN A 409 14.30 -0.16 -7.55
CA ASN A 409 15.31 -0.17 -8.61
C ASN A 409 15.36 -1.61 -9.17
N PRO A 410 14.58 -1.94 -10.23
CA PRO A 410 14.62 -3.30 -10.78
C PRO A 410 16.02 -3.57 -11.33
N ILE A 411 16.50 -4.79 -11.14
CA ILE A 411 17.70 -5.26 -11.82
C ILE A 411 17.27 -5.49 -13.28
N LEU A 412 17.91 -4.78 -14.21
CA LEU A 412 17.64 -4.86 -15.64
C LEU A 412 18.07 -6.20 -16.23
#